data_AF-A0A2C5YT89-F1
#
_entry.id   AF-A0A2C5YT89-F1
#
_cell.length_a   1.000
_cell.length_b   1.000
_cell.length_c   1.000
_cell.angle_alpha   90.00
_cell.angle_beta   90.00
_cell.angle_gamma   90.00
#
_symmetry.space_group_name_H-M   'P 1'
#
loop_
_entity.id
_entity.type
_entity.pdbx_description
1 polymer ?
#
loop_
_entity_poly.entity_id
_entity_poly.type
_entity_poly.pdbx_seq_one_letter_code
_entity_poly.pdbx_strand_id
1 'polypeptide(L)'
;MWAITWGILIQYFIQYGVAESIDGGPSDPAQSTAAFRIPWGVQAVPALVLLVALAFCPHSPRWLASQDRWDEALRVLADLHGGGDTTDARVRAQYREIEDALRYEREGEAGAVVARCSADDDDDGCRAAPGSGFSALLTRRMLKRVLLGMSIQAWSQLCGVNIMMYYVVYIMEGADIGSPLLTASIQYIINVVLTLPCIIFLDKWGRRPSLLVGSFLMMTWLFISGALQQYCGQPNTDQTRTKDNKDITWIVTGHRVASRAIVACAYLFVATFAATWGPTSWTYPAEIFPSRIRAKAVSISTATNWLFNMVLAFAVPPLLWHANYKTYYIFGCSALVHMFVAAHETKGYTLEEMDDVFDRGVRAWQPGKARQSRLDQIKTQIEREEKERGNMELHGGQGTKKTLPSVQELPSPPKGHIAWA
;
A
#
# COMPACT_ATOMS: atom_id res chain seq x y z
N MET A 1 -3.82 3.29 5.85
CA MET A 1 -3.09 4.58 5.86
C MET A 1 -3.72 5.61 6.80
N TRP A 2 -5.02 5.92 6.70
CA TRP A 2 -5.63 6.98 7.53
C TRP A 2 -5.57 6.74 9.05
N ALA A 3 -5.78 5.51 9.50
CA ALA A 3 -5.57 5.17 10.92
C ALA A 3 -4.13 5.39 11.39
N ILE A 4 -3.15 5.21 10.49
CA ILE A 4 -1.72 5.45 10.78
C ILE A 4 -1.48 6.95 10.98
N THR A 5 -2.02 7.80 10.11
CA THR A 5 -1.84 9.26 10.23
C THR A 5 -2.50 9.81 11.50
N TRP A 6 -3.67 9.29 11.88
CA TRP A 6 -4.27 9.59 13.19
C TRP A 6 -3.41 9.13 14.36
N GLY A 7 -2.88 7.90 14.31
CA GLY A 7 -1.98 7.39 15.33
C GLY A 7 -0.76 8.30 15.55
N ILE A 8 -0.11 8.71 14.46
CA ILE A 8 1.03 9.64 14.51
C ILE A 8 0.63 11.00 15.10
N LEU A 9 -0.52 11.56 14.69
CA LEU A 9 -1.00 12.85 15.18
C LEU A 9 -1.31 12.81 16.69
N ILE A 10 -2.05 11.80 17.13
CA ILE A 10 -2.42 11.62 18.54
C ILE A 10 -1.16 11.41 19.38
N GLN A 11 -0.23 10.56 18.90
CA GLN A 11 1.05 10.36 19.54
C GLN A 11 1.80 11.68 19.70
N TYR A 12 1.88 12.48 18.64
CA TYR A 12 2.59 13.75 18.66
C TYR A 12 2.01 14.70 19.73
N PHE A 13 0.69 14.82 19.82
CA PHE A 13 0.07 15.68 20.82
C PHE A 13 0.16 15.14 22.25
N ILE A 14 0.19 13.82 22.44
CA ILE A 14 0.48 13.22 23.75
C ILE A 14 1.92 13.56 24.16
N GLN A 15 2.88 13.42 23.25
CA GLN A 15 4.27 13.80 23.50
C GLN A 15 4.41 15.28 23.80
N TYR A 16 3.74 16.14 23.01
CA TYR A 16 3.70 17.58 23.23
C TYR A 16 3.15 17.91 24.63
N GLY A 17 1.98 17.39 24.97
CA GLY A 17 1.33 17.67 26.25
C GLY A 17 2.16 17.19 27.44
N VAL A 18 2.80 16.03 27.33
CA VAL A 18 3.67 15.50 28.39
C VAL A 18 4.97 16.30 28.49
N ALA A 19 5.58 16.69 27.38
CA ALA A 19 6.81 17.46 27.37
C ALA A 19 6.63 18.88 27.93
N GLU A 20 5.47 19.50 27.73
CA GLU A 20 5.14 20.82 28.28
C GLU A 20 4.70 20.78 29.76
N SER A 21 4.10 19.67 30.21
CA SER A 21 3.53 19.57 31.56
C SER A 21 4.47 19.03 32.62
N ILE A 22 5.54 18.34 32.23
CA ILE A 22 6.51 17.74 33.15
C ILE A 22 7.74 18.62 33.31
N ASP A 23 8.04 18.96 34.56
CA ASP A 23 9.29 19.58 35.04
C ASP A 23 9.75 20.77 34.19
N GLY A 24 9.05 21.91 34.31
CA GLY A 24 9.48 23.18 33.71
C GLY A 24 9.37 23.30 32.18
N GLY A 25 9.04 22.20 31.49
CA GLY A 25 8.81 22.15 30.04
C GLY A 25 10.04 21.70 29.23
N PRO A 26 9.99 21.75 27.88
CA PRO A 26 11.04 21.22 27.01
C PRO A 26 12.39 21.94 27.11
N SER A 27 12.41 23.11 27.75
CA SER A 27 13.60 23.95 27.92
C SER A 27 14.26 23.80 29.31
N ASP A 28 13.68 23.00 30.20
CA ASP A 28 14.27 22.72 31.52
C ASP A 28 15.36 21.63 31.40
N PRO A 29 16.64 21.92 31.71
CA PRO A 29 17.70 20.93 31.69
C PRO A 29 17.54 19.83 32.77
N ALA A 30 16.64 20.00 33.75
CA ALA A 30 16.32 19.02 34.78
C ALA A 30 15.09 18.15 34.44
N GLN A 31 14.54 18.24 33.22
CA GLN A 31 13.34 17.49 32.83
C GLN A 31 13.49 15.99 33.10
N SER A 32 12.55 15.42 33.87
CA SER A 32 12.57 14.01 34.21
C SER A 32 12.41 13.11 33.00
N THR A 33 13.03 11.92 33.07
CA THR A 33 12.83 10.81 32.12
C THR A 33 11.35 10.39 31.95
N ALA A 34 10.47 10.82 32.86
CA ALA A 34 9.03 10.67 32.71
C ALA A 34 8.48 11.28 31.40
N ALA A 35 9.09 12.38 30.92
CA ALA A 35 8.64 13.11 29.73
C ALA A 35 8.58 12.25 28.46
N PHE A 36 9.51 11.32 28.27
CA PHE A 36 9.50 10.40 27.13
C PHE A 36 8.89 9.02 27.44
N ARG A 37 8.96 8.57 28.72
CA ARG A 37 8.45 7.25 29.12
C ARG A 37 6.92 7.19 29.12
N ILE A 38 6.25 8.24 29.59
CA ILE A 38 4.78 8.27 29.65
C ILE A 38 4.15 8.16 28.25
N PRO A 39 4.56 8.94 27.23
CA PRO A 39 4.01 8.82 25.89
C PRO A 39 4.22 7.44 25.27
N TRP A 40 5.33 6.77 25.59
CA TRP A 40 5.59 5.40 25.15
C TRP A 40 4.67 4.39 25.86
N GLY A 41 4.47 4.55 27.17
CA GLY A 41 3.54 3.71 27.94
C GLY A 41 2.09 3.86 27.47
N VAL A 42 1.65 5.08 27.19
CA VAL A 42 0.28 5.35 26.69
C VAL A 42 0.04 4.68 25.32
N GLN A 43 1.05 4.61 24.46
CA GLN A 43 0.95 3.91 23.16
C GLN A 43 0.75 2.40 23.29
N ALA A 44 1.11 1.79 24.43
CA ALA A 44 0.85 0.38 24.67
C ALA A 44 -0.66 0.09 24.84
N VAL A 45 -1.46 1.09 25.24
CA VAL A 45 -2.89 0.91 25.52
C VAL A 45 -3.68 0.53 24.25
N PRO A 46 -3.61 1.26 23.12
CA PRO A 46 -4.26 0.83 21.88
C PRO A 46 -3.80 -0.55 21.39
N ALA A 47 -2.53 -0.91 21.60
CA ALA A 47 -2.00 -2.22 21.21
C ALA A 47 -2.63 -3.35 22.04
N LEU A 48 -2.80 -3.15 23.35
CA LEU A 48 -3.48 -4.09 24.23
C LEU A 48 -4.97 -4.22 23.88
N VAL A 49 -5.64 -3.10 23.59
CA VAL A 49 -7.04 -3.11 23.13
C VAL A 49 -7.17 -3.91 21.84
N LEU A 50 -6.27 -3.71 20.87
CA LEU A 50 -6.26 -4.48 19.63
C LEU A 50 -6.02 -5.97 19.88
N LEU A 51 -5.07 -6.32 20.77
CA LEU A 51 -4.77 -7.71 21.12
C LEU A 51 -6.01 -8.44 21.67
N VAL A 52 -6.77 -7.78 22.54
CA VAL A 52 -8.03 -8.32 23.07
C VAL A 52 -9.11 -8.35 21.98
N ALA A 53 -9.24 -7.31 21.16
CA ALA A 53 -10.23 -7.22 20.09
C ALA A 53 -10.06 -8.31 19.02
N LEU A 54 -8.82 -8.74 18.74
CA LEU A 54 -8.53 -9.81 17.79
C LEU A 54 -9.20 -11.15 18.16
N ALA A 55 -9.47 -11.41 19.44
CA ALA A 55 -10.20 -12.60 19.87
C ALA A 55 -11.67 -12.62 19.41
N PHE A 56 -12.22 -11.45 19.04
CA PHE A 56 -13.61 -11.28 18.60
C PHE A 56 -13.74 -11.04 17.09
N CYS A 57 -12.63 -10.82 16.37
CA CYS A 57 -12.68 -10.58 14.93
C CYS A 57 -12.89 -11.90 14.16
N PRO A 58 -13.83 -11.95 13.20
CA PRO A 58 -14.01 -13.12 12.36
C PRO A 58 -12.79 -13.33 11.46
N HIS A 59 -12.51 -14.60 11.14
CA HIS A 59 -11.46 -14.94 10.18
C HIS A 59 -11.82 -14.48 8.77
N SER A 60 -10.81 -14.24 7.93
CA SER A 60 -11.02 -13.87 6.53
C SER A 60 -11.81 -14.95 5.78
N PRO A 61 -12.84 -14.60 4.97
CA PRO A 61 -13.58 -15.56 4.14
C PRO A 61 -12.70 -16.42 3.25
N ARG A 62 -11.62 -15.83 2.70
CA ARG A 62 -10.66 -16.56 1.85
C ARG A 62 -9.87 -17.61 2.61
N TRP A 63 -9.52 -17.33 3.86
CA TRP A 63 -8.84 -18.31 4.72
C TRP A 63 -9.80 -19.42 5.16
N LEU A 64 -11.05 -19.09 5.50
CA LEU A 64 -12.07 -20.08 5.82
C LEU A 64 -12.31 -21.03 4.62
N ALA A 65 -12.45 -20.47 3.42
CA ALA A 65 -12.61 -21.23 2.19
C ALA A 65 -11.38 -22.13 1.88
N SER A 66 -10.16 -21.66 2.15
CA SER A 66 -8.96 -22.49 1.92
C SER A 66 -8.84 -23.67 2.87
N GLN A 67 -9.51 -23.61 4.03
CA GLN A 67 -9.66 -24.70 4.99
C GLN A 67 -10.95 -25.53 4.77
N ASP A 68 -11.58 -25.41 3.59
CA ASP A 68 -12.83 -26.08 3.22
C ASP A 68 -14.05 -25.73 4.10
N ARG A 69 -14.00 -24.62 4.86
CA ARG A 69 -15.10 -24.10 5.69
C ARG A 69 -15.99 -23.14 4.90
N TRP A 70 -16.62 -23.65 3.85
CA TRP A 70 -17.36 -22.85 2.87
C TRP A 70 -18.62 -22.17 3.41
N ASP A 71 -19.37 -22.84 4.28
CA ASP A 71 -20.58 -22.28 4.89
C ASP A 71 -20.27 -21.04 5.76
N GLU A 72 -19.18 -21.11 6.52
CA GLU A 72 -18.71 -19.99 7.34
C GLU A 72 -18.14 -18.87 6.48
N ALA A 73 -17.40 -19.22 5.42
CA ALA A 73 -16.92 -18.24 4.46
C ALA A 73 -18.07 -17.46 3.83
N LEU A 74 -19.17 -18.14 3.45
CA LEU A 74 -20.37 -17.52 2.89
C LEU A 74 -21.08 -16.61 3.90
N ARG A 75 -21.21 -17.05 5.16
CA ARG A 75 -21.81 -16.23 6.23
C ARG A 75 -21.03 -14.95 6.48
N VAL A 76 -19.70 -15.05 6.63
CA VAL A 76 -18.84 -13.87 6.83
C VAL A 76 -18.90 -12.95 5.61
N LEU A 77 -19.00 -13.50 4.40
CA LEU A 77 -19.14 -12.72 3.16
C LEU A 77 -20.48 -11.98 3.10
N ALA A 78 -21.56 -12.63 3.53
CA ALA A 78 -22.89 -12.06 3.65
C ALA A 78 -22.95 -10.93 4.69
N ASP A 79 -22.34 -11.14 5.86
CA ASP A 79 -22.26 -10.10 6.91
C ASP A 79 -21.47 -8.88 6.42
N LEU A 80 -20.42 -9.08 5.62
CA LEU A 80 -19.57 -8.00 5.11
C LEU A 80 -20.18 -7.23 3.93
N HIS A 81 -20.89 -7.90 3.01
CA HIS A 81 -21.30 -7.31 1.73
C HIS A 81 -22.80 -7.34 1.44
N GLY A 82 -23.56 -8.20 2.10
CA GLY A 82 -25.00 -8.42 1.88
C GLY A 82 -25.87 -8.12 3.10
N GLY A 83 -25.32 -7.50 4.16
CA GLY A 83 -26.08 -7.22 5.39
C GLY A 83 -26.61 -8.48 6.09
N GLY A 84 -25.93 -9.62 5.91
CA GLY A 84 -26.36 -10.93 6.38
C GLY A 84 -27.14 -11.77 5.37
N ASP A 85 -27.46 -11.23 4.19
CA ASP A 85 -28.12 -11.98 3.12
C ASP A 85 -27.13 -12.80 2.30
N THR A 86 -27.22 -14.13 2.43
CA THR A 86 -26.40 -15.08 1.68
C THR A 86 -26.82 -15.23 0.21
N THR A 87 -28.00 -14.73 -0.15
CA THR A 87 -28.56 -14.84 -1.51
C THR A 87 -28.24 -13.65 -2.41
N ASP A 88 -27.72 -12.55 -1.85
CA ASP A 88 -27.31 -11.37 -2.61
C ASP A 88 -26.36 -11.78 -3.76
N ALA A 89 -26.71 -11.31 -4.97
CA ALA A 89 -25.93 -11.53 -6.18
C ALA A 89 -24.46 -11.11 -6.02
N ARG A 90 -24.16 -10.07 -5.23
CA ARG A 90 -22.79 -9.62 -4.96
C ARG A 90 -22.02 -10.64 -4.11
N VAL A 91 -22.66 -11.17 -3.06
CA VAL A 91 -22.08 -12.17 -2.15
C VAL A 91 -21.80 -13.45 -2.92
N ARG A 92 -22.77 -13.93 -3.72
CA ARG A 92 -22.61 -15.13 -4.56
C ARG A 92 -21.54 -14.96 -5.64
N ALA A 93 -21.43 -13.77 -6.25
CA ALA A 93 -20.39 -13.51 -7.23
C ALA A 93 -18.99 -13.60 -6.61
N GLN A 94 -18.79 -13.00 -5.43
CA GLN A 94 -17.53 -13.10 -4.69
C GLN A 94 -17.24 -14.53 -4.21
N TYR A 95 -18.26 -15.28 -3.78
CA TYR A 95 -18.11 -16.67 -3.39
C TYR A 95 -17.58 -17.52 -4.56
N ARG A 96 -18.19 -17.40 -5.75
CA ARG A 96 -17.73 -18.10 -6.97
C ARG A 96 -16.31 -17.69 -7.37
N GLU A 97 -15.96 -16.41 -7.25
CA GLU A 97 -14.60 -15.95 -7.55
C GLU A 97 -13.56 -16.59 -6.62
N ILE A 98 -13.87 -16.73 -5.32
CA ILE A 98 -12.99 -17.40 -4.36
C ILE A 98 -12.89 -18.91 -4.65
N GLU A 99 -13.98 -19.55 -5.04
CA GLU A 99 -14.02 -20.96 -5.43
C GLU A 99 -13.14 -21.23 -6.66
N ASP A 100 -13.32 -20.45 -7.72
CA ASP A 100 -12.52 -20.54 -8.95
C ASP A 100 -11.02 -20.33 -8.66
N ALA A 101 -10.68 -19.35 -7.82
CA ALA A 101 -9.30 -19.07 -7.45
C ALA A 101 -8.65 -20.23 -6.67
N LEU A 102 -9.36 -20.79 -5.68
CA LEU A 102 -8.86 -21.92 -4.89
C LEU A 102 -8.76 -23.20 -5.72
N ARG A 103 -9.70 -23.42 -6.66
CA ARG A 103 -9.63 -24.54 -7.61
C ARG A 103 -8.38 -24.45 -8.48
N TYR A 104 -8.13 -23.27 -9.05
CA TYR A 104 -6.94 -23.02 -9.86
C TYR A 104 -5.64 -23.18 -9.05
N GLU A 105 -5.61 -22.72 -7.80
CA GLU A 105 -4.46 -22.90 -6.90
C GLU A 105 -4.20 -24.39 -6.61
N ARG A 106 -5.24 -25.17 -6.26
CA ARG A 106 -5.13 -26.61 -5.97
C ARG A 106 -4.71 -27.41 -7.20
N GLU A 107 -5.27 -27.11 -8.36
CA GLU A 107 -4.88 -27.73 -9.65
C GLU A 107 -3.45 -27.36 -10.04
N GLY A 108 -3.04 -26.11 -9.82
CA GLY A 108 -1.68 -25.65 -10.06
C GLY A 108 -0.65 -26.28 -9.13
N GLU A 109 -1.01 -26.51 -7.87
CA GLU A 109 -0.16 -27.24 -6.92
C GLU A 109 -0.11 -28.74 -7.22
N ALA A 110 -1.24 -29.38 -7.55
CA ALA A 110 -1.29 -30.78 -7.95
C ALA A 110 -0.48 -31.03 -9.24
N GLY A 111 -0.61 -30.18 -10.26
CA GLY A 111 0.20 -30.24 -11.47
C GLY A 111 1.70 -30.04 -11.21
N ALA A 112 2.07 -29.19 -10.25
CA ALA A 112 3.45 -28.98 -9.83
C ALA A 112 4.02 -30.11 -8.94
N VAL A 113 3.17 -30.94 -8.32
CA VAL A 113 3.56 -32.17 -7.62
C VAL A 113 3.74 -33.30 -8.63
N VAL A 114 2.80 -33.48 -9.56
CA VAL A 114 2.88 -34.48 -10.64
C VAL A 114 4.11 -34.25 -11.51
N ALA A 115 4.36 -33.01 -11.96
CA ALA A 115 5.57 -32.69 -12.74
C ALA A 115 6.88 -32.91 -11.97
N ARG A 116 6.85 -32.92 -10.64
CA ARG A 116 8.02 -33.22 -9.79
C ARG A 116 8.25 -34.72 -9.64
N CYS A 117 7.18 -35.52 -9.68
CA CYS A 117 7.23 -36.97 -9.68
C CYS A 117 7.57 -37.54 -11.07
N SER A 118 7.34 -36.79 -12.14
CA SER A 118 7.67 -37.15 -13.53
C SER A 118 9.05 -36.68 -13.99
N ALA A 119 9.88 -36.14 -13.08
CA ALA A 119 11.18 -35.56 -13.41
C ALA A 119 12.32 -36.60 -13.58
N ASP A 120 11.99 -37.81 -14.03
CA ASP A 120 12.95 -38.84 -14.47
C ASP A 120 13.16 -38.84 -16.00
N ASP A 121 12.46 -37.97 -16.76
CA ASP A 121 12.63 -37.84 -18.22
C ASP A 121 13.34 -36.53 -18.60
N ASP A 122 14.54 -36.67 -19.18
CA ASP A 122 15.41 -35.64 -19.78
C ASP A 122 14.77 -34.98 -21.03
N ASP A 123 13.67 -34.23 -20.88
CA ASP A 123 13.14 -33.38 -21.96
C ASP A 123 12.95 -31.90 -21.53
N ASP A 124 13.58 -31.03 -22.31
CA ASP A 124 13.93 -29.62 -22.06
C ASP A 124 12.72 -28.65 -22.13
N GLY A 125 11.52 -29.12 -21.80
CA GLY A 125 10.25 -28.42 -22.05
C GLY A 125 9.35 -28.15 -20.83
N CYS A 126 9.58 -28.80 -19.69
CA CYS A 126 8.65 -28.72 -18.56
C CYS A 126 8.85 -27.46 -17.70
N ARG A 127 8.21 -26.34 -18.10
CA ARG A 127 8.05 -25.17 -17.23
C ARG A 127 7.09 -25.50 -16.09
N ALA A 128 7.63 -26.07 -15.01
CA ALA A 128 6.94 -26.27 -13.74
C ALA A 128 6.27 -24.96 -13.29
N ALA A 129 4.96 -25.01 -13.01
CA ALA A 129 4.29 -23.96 -12.25
C ALA A 129 5.03 -23.83 -10.90
N PRO A 130 5.48 -22.63 -10.48
CA PRO A 130 6.30 -22.53 -9.27
C PRO A 130 5.49 -23.05 -8.07
N GLY A 131 6.09 -23.70 -7.08
CA GLY A 131 5.37 -24.06 -5.82
C GLY A 131 4.97 -22.82 -5.01
N SER A 132 4.16 -22.92 -3.96
CA SER A 132 3.72 -21.78 -3.14
C SER A 132 4.81 -21.16 -2.24
N GLY A 133 6.07 -21.62 -2.32
CA GLY A 133 7.22 -21.15 -1.52
C GLY A 133 7.79 -19.79 -1.90
N PHE A 134 8.74 -19.26 -1.10
CA PHE A 134 9.46 -18.01 -1.40
C PHE A 134 10.22 -18.07 -2.73
N SER A 135 10.59 -19.26 -3.22
CA SER A 135 11.20 -19.46 -4.54
C SER A 135 10.29 -19.04 -5.70
N ALA A 136 8.97 -19.05 -5.53
CA ALA A 136 8.03 -18.55 -6.55
C ALA A 136 8.20 -17.06 -6.83
N LEU A 137 8.64 -16.30 -5.84
CA LEU A 137 8.87 -14.86 -5.97
C LEU A 137 10.04 -14.56 -6.91
N LEU A 138 11.00 -15.48 -7.01
CA LEU A 138 12.19 -15.36 -7.86
C LEU A 138 11.95 -15.80 -9.31
N THR A 139 10.77 -16.34 -9.62
CA THR A 139 10.44 -16.73 -11.00
C THR A 139 10.39 -15.48 -11.88
N ARG A 140 10.97 -15.55 -13.09
CA ARG A 140 11.11 -14.40 -14.02
C ARG A 140 9.81 -13.60 -14.27
N ARG A 141 8.66 -14.28 -14.22
CA ARG A 141 7.31 -13.69 -14.34
C ARG A 141 6.91 -12.86 -13.12
N MET A 142 7.20 -13.35 -11.91
CA MET A 142 6.88 -12.70 -10.64
C MET A 142 7.91 -11.68 -10.21
N LEU A 143 9.18 -11.89 -10.56
CA LEU A 143 10.28 -11.02 -10.19
C LEU A 143 10.04 -9.56 -10.63
N LYS A 144 9.48 -9.34 -11.82
CA LYS A 144 9.12 -8.00 -12.29
C LYS A 144 8.09 -7.32 -11.39
N ARG A 145 7.09 -8.06 -10.92
CA ARG A 145 6.04 -7.55 -10.02
C ARG A 145 6.60 -7.30 -8.62
N VAL A 146 7.43 -8.21 -8.13
CA VAL A 146 8.08 -8.10 -6.81
C VAL A 146 9.01 -6.90 -6.78
N LEU A 147 9.86 -6.74 -7.80
CA LEU A 147 10.73 -5.56 -7.93
C LEU A 147 9.92 -4.27 -8.06
N LEU A 148 8.79 -4.28 -8.76
CA LEU A 148 7.89 -3.12 -8.82
C LEU A 148 7.32 -2.78 -7.43
N GLY A 149 6.77 -3.75 -6.71
CA GLY A 149 6.25 -3.54 -5.34
C GLY A 149 7.33 -3.06 -4.36
N MET A 150 8.52 -3.67 -4.40
CA MET A 150 9.68 -3.24 -3.63
C MET A 150 10.10 -1.81 -3.99
N SER A 151 10.15 -1.48 -5.28
CA SER A 151 10.57 -0.16 -5.74
C SER A 151 9.59 0.93 -5.31
N ILE A 152 8.29 0.70 -5.39
CA ILE A 152 7.27 1.68 -4.95
C ILE A 152 7.44 1.96 -3.46
N GLN A 153 7.68 0.92 -2.66
CA GLN A 153 7.93 1.06 -1.23
C GLN A 153 9.27 1.75 -0.93
N ALA A 154 10.33 1.45 -1.69
CA ALA A 154 11.59 2.18 -1.59
C ALA A 154 11.42 3.67 -1.94
N TRP A 155 10.73 3.97 -3.03
CA TRP A 155 10.46 5.34 -3.48
C TRP A 155 9.58 6.11 -2.52
N SER A 156 8.66 5.46 -1.80
CA SER A 156 7.86 6.13 -0.76
C SER A 156 8.72 6.74 0.36
N GLN A 157 9.91 6.17 0.61
CA GLN A 157 10.87 6.69 1.58
C GLN A 157 11.88 7.63 0.90
N LEU A 158 12.42 7.22 -0.26
CA LEU A 158 13.41 7.96 -1.03
C LEU A 158 12.85 9.23 -1.69
N CYS A 159 11.54 9.44 -1.76
CA CYS A 159 10.96 10.66 -2.31
C CYS A 159 11.21 11.89 -1.43
N GLY A 160 11.88 11.75 -0.28
CA GLY A 160 12.31 12.87 0.56
C GLY A 160 11.34 13.24 1.68
N VAL A 161 10.35 12.39 2.00
CA VAL A 161 9.37 12.68 3.07
C VAL A 161 10.04 12.84 4.43
N ASN A 162 11.01 11.99 4.75
CA ASN A 162 11.75 12.07 6.01
C ASN A 162 12.56 13.37 6.10
N ILE A 163 13.21 13.78 5.01
CA ILE A 163 14.00 15.02 4.97
C ILE A 163 13.08 16.22 5.22
N MET A 164 11.94 16.29 4.53
CA MET A 164 10.99 17.40 4.67
C MET A 164 10.28 17.42 6.02
N MET A 165 10.04 16.28 6.67
CA MET A 165 9.43 16.24 8.00
C MET A 165 10.40 16.59 9.12
N TYR A 166 11.64 16.11 9.07
CA TYR A 166 12.61 16.39 10.14
C TYR A 166 13.23 17.79 10.05
N TYR A 167 13.43 18.34 8.84
CA TYR A 167 14.12 19.63 8.68
C TYR A 167 13.22 20.86 8.76
N VAL A 168 11.90 20.71 8.67
CA VAL A 168 10.97 21.85 8.79
C VAL A 168 11.12 22.59 10.12
N VAL A 169 11.30 21.83 11.20
CA VAL A 169 11.42 22.34 12.57
C VAL A 169 12.68 23.21 12.71
N TYR A 170 13.79 22.69 12.18
CA TYR A 170 15.09 23.36 12.18
C TYR A 170 15.14 24.64 11.33
N ILE A 171 14.44 24.65 10.18
CA ILE A 171 14.38 25.83 9.31
C ILE A 171 13.56 26.96 9.95
N MET A 172 12.53 26.62 10.74
CA MET A 172 11.73 27.62 11.47
C MET A 172 12.48 28.22 12.65
N GLU A 173 13.26 27.43 13.39
CA GLU A 173 14.14 27.92 14.45
C GLU A 173 15.14 28.94 13.90
N GLY A 174 15.79 28.63 12.77
CA GLY A 174 16.70 29.56 12.09
C GLY A 174 16.03 30.81 11.53
N ALA A 175 14.70 30.81 11.41
CA ALA A 175 13.92 31.90 10.85
C ALA A 175 13.20 32.78 11.89
N ASP A 176 13.25 32.40 13.18
CA ASP A 176 12.53 33.06 14.28
C ASP A 176 11.00 33.04 14.07
N ILE A 177 10.47 31.93 13.54
CA ILE A 177 9.05 31.76 13.22
C ILE A 177 8.43 30.72 14.15
N GLY A 178 8.01 31.17 15.34
CA GLY A 178 7.18 30.41 16.27
C GLY A 178 7.89 29.23 16.95
N SER A 179 7.14 28.46 17.75
CA SER A 179 7.70 27.32 18.46
C SER A 179 7.96 26.14 17.50
N PRO A 180 9.08 25.42 17.65
CA PRO A 180 9.44 24.29 16.78
C PRO A 180 8.37 23.19 16.83
N LEU A 181 7.82 22.96 18.02
CA LEU A 181 6.77 21.98 18.26
C LEU A 181 5.42 22.36 17.60
N LEU A 182 5.04 23.64 17.57
CA LEU A 182 3.82 24.05 16.87
C LEU A 182 3.95 23.81 15.36
N THR A 183 5.12 24.12 14.80
CA THR A 183 5.40 23.91 13.38
C THR A 183 5.26 22.45 12.97
N ALA A 184 5.88 21.53 13.72
CA ALA A 184 5.75 20.09 13.43
C ALA A 184 4.29 19.62 13.55
N SER A 185 3.52 20.15 14.51
CA SER A 185 2.11 19.78 14.68
C SER A 185 1.25 20.06 13.43
N ILE A 186 1.47 21.21 12.77
CA ILE A 186 0.73 21.61 11.56
C ILE A 186 0.95 20.58 10.45
N GLN A 187 2.18 20.09 10.30
CA GLN A 187 2.52 19.10 9.29
C GLN A 187 1.77 17.78 9.49
N TYR A 188 1.63 17.32 10.73
CA TYR A 188 0.85 16.11 11.05
C TYR A 188 -0.65 16.31 10.82
N ILE A 189 -1.20 17.50 11.14
CA ILE A 189 -2.60 17.83 10.85
C ILE A 189 -2.85 17.81 9.34
N ILE A 190 -1.98 18.46 8.56
CA ILE A 190 -2.06 18.46 7.10
C ILE A 190 -2.05 17.03 6.57
N ASN A 191 -1.15 16.17 7.09
CA ASN A 191 -1.07 14.78 6.68
C ASN A 191 -2.40 14.02 6.91
N VAL A 192 -3.04 14.18 8.08
CA VAL A 192 -4.34 13.56 8.36
C VAL A 192 -5.44 14.07 7.43
N VAL A 193 -5.56 15.38 7.28
CA VAL A 193 -6.63 16.01 6.47
C VAL A 193 -6.46 15.70 4.98
N LEU A 194 -5.24 15.80 4.45
CA LEU A 194 -4.96 15.60 3.02
C LEU A 194 -4.91 14.12 2.63
N THR A 195 -4.95 13.20 3.60
CA THR A 195 -5.21 11.79 3.32
C THR A 195 -6.67 11.55 2.91
N LEU A 196 -7.64 12.37 3.34
CA LEU A 196 -9.07 12.20 3.04
C LEU A 196 -9.39 12.29 1.54
N PRO A 197 -8.91 13.31 0.78
CA PRO A 197 -9.08 13.35 -0.67
C PRO A 197 -8.59 12.07 -1.35
N CYS A 198 -7.47 11.51 -0.91
CA CYS A 198 -6.96 10.26 -1.46
C CYS A 198 -7.97 9.13 -1.24
N ILE A 199 -8.49 8.95 -0.02
CA ILE A 199 -9.48 7.88 0.26
C ILE A 199 -10.73 8.01 -0.63
N ILE A 200 -11.21 9.23 -0.84
CA ILE A 200 -12.46 9.47 -1.59
C ILE A 200 -12.24 9.39 -3.11
N PHE A 201 -11.09 9.84 -3.60
CA PHE A 201 -10.85 10.05 -5.03
C PHE A 201 -9.84 9.09 -5.65
N LEU A 202 -9.06 8.32 -4.88
CA LEU A 202 -8.04 7.41 -5.41
C LEU A 202 -8.66 6.37 -6.36
N ASP A 203 -9.83 5.84 -6.02
CA ASP A 203 -10.56 4.91 -6.89
C ASP A 203 -11.12 5.60 -8.15
N LYS A 204 -11.30 6.93 -8.14
CA LYS A 204 -11.73 7.70 -9.31
C LYS A 204 -10.56 8.13 -10.19
N TRP A 205 -9.43 8.53 -9.62
CA TRP A 205 -8.27 9.02 -10.38
C TRP A 205 -7.36 7.90 -10.88
N GLY A 206 -7.36 6.75 -10.21
CA GLY A 206 -6.45 5.65 -10.51
C GLY A 206 -5.10 5.79 -9.82
N ARG A 207 -4.36 4.69 -9.78
CA ARG A 207 -3.11 4.60 -9.01
C ARG A 207 -1.94 5.20 -9.79
N ARG A 208 -1.89 5.00 -11.11
CA ARG A 208 -0.77 5.50 -11.94
C ARG A 208 -0.76 7.03 -12.02
N PRO A 209 -1.88 7.73 -12.34
CA PRO A 209 -1.92 9.20 -12.31
C PRO A 209 -1.54 9.77 -10.95
N SER A 210 -2.00 9.14 -9.86
CA SER A 210 -1.66 9.55 -8.49
C SER A 210 -0.15 9.48 -8.24
N LEU A 211 0.52 8.38 -8.61
CA LEU A 211 1.98 8.26 -8.48
C LEU A 211 2.74 9.27 -9.36
N LEU A 212 2.31 9.49 -10.61
CA LEU A 212 3.02 10.40 -11.53
C LEU A 212 2.84 11.88 -11.14
N VAL A 213 1.60 12.32 -10.96
CA VAL A 213 1.30 13.71 -10.56
C VAL A 213 1.88 13.99 -9.17
N GLY A 214 1.74 13.04 -8.25
CA GLY A 214 2.34 13.13 -6.92
C GLY A 214 3.86 13.28 -6.97
N SER A 215 4.54 12.47 -7.80
CA SER A 215 6.01 12.57 -7.96
C SER A 215 6.42 13.91 -8.52
N PHE A 216 5.72 14.38 -9.55
CA PHE A 216 6.04 15.65 -10.21
C PHE A 216 5.90 16.83 -9.25
N LEU A 217 4.78 16.91 -8.53
CA LEU A 217 4.54 17.97 -7.56
C LEU A 217 5.54 17.93 -6.40
N MET A 218 5.81 16.74 -5.84
CA MET A 218 6.83 16.57 -4.80
C MET A 218 8.23 16.99 -5.28
N MET A 219 8.59 16.62 -6.52
CA MET A 219 9.82 17.08 -7.16
C MET A 219 9.86 18.61 -7.25
N THR A 220 8.78 19.26 -7.69
CA THR A 220 8.70 20.72 -7.75
C THR A 220 8.97 21.37 -6.39
N TRP A 221 8.34 20.88 -5.31
CA TRP A 221 8.53 21.44 -3.97
C TRP A 221 9.95 21.22 -3.43
N LEU A 222 10.55 20.04 -3.70
CA LEU A 222 11.95 19.75 -3.35
C LEU A 222 12.92 20.67 -4.11
N PHE A 223 12.69 20.88 -5.40
CA PHE A 223 13.53 21.75 -6.23
C PHE A 223 13.46 23.21 -5.82
N ILE A 224 12.25 23.72 -5.52
CA ILE A 224 12.08 25.08 -5.00
C ILE A 224 12.79 25.22 -3.65
N SER A 225 12.61 24.25 -2.75
CA SER A 225 13.25 24.27 -1.43
C SER A 225 14.78 24.19 -1.52
N GLY A 226 15.31 23.33 -2.40
CA GLY A 226 16.74 23.21 -2.68
C GLY A 226 17.33 24.48 -3.30
N ALA A 227 16.61 25.12 -4.22
CA ALA A 227 17.02 26.38 -4.84
C ALA A 227 17.07 27.53 -3.82
N LEU A 228 16.03 27.66 -2.99
CA LEU A 228 16.01 28.67 -1.92
C LEU A 228 17.14 28.45 -0.92
N GLN A 229 17.43 27.19 -0.55
CA GLN A 229 18.57 26.87 0.31
C GLN A 229 19.90 27.16 -0.37
N GLN A 230 20.03 26.96 -1.68
CA GLN A 230 21.25 27.25 -2.43
C GLN A 230 21.55 28.77 -2.48
N TYR A 231 20.53 29.61 -2.68
CA TYR A 231 20.73 31.06 -2.85
C TYR A 231 20.71 31.84 -1.54
N CYS A 232 19.87 31.43 -0.58
CA CYS A 232 19.65 32.16 0.67
C CYS A 232 20.26 31.47 1.90
N GLY A 233 20.70 30.22 1.77
CA GLY A 233 21.26 29.46 2.88
C GLY A 233 22.78 29.55 2.94
N GLN A 234 23.30 29.38 4.16
CA GLN A 234 24.72 29.39 4.47
C GLN A 234 25.09 28.11 5.24
N PRO A 235 26.31 27.59 5.06
CA PRO A 235 26.78 26.45 5.84
C PRO A 235 26.83 26.84 7.32
N ASN A 236 26.30 25.97 8.18
CA ASN A 236 26.37 26.17 9.61
C ASN A 236 27.82 25.92 10.07
N THR A 237 28.58 27.00 10.25
CA THR A 237 29.97 26.97 10.70
C THR A 237 30.06 27.17 12.21
N ASP A 238 31.22 26.93 12.82
CA ASP A 238 31.40 27.10 14.27
C ASP A 238 31.05 28.52 14.79
N GLN A 239 30.98 29.52 13.92
CA GLN A 239 30.55 30.89 14.25
C GLN A 239 29.03 31.10 14.30
N THR A 240 28.24 30.25 13.63
CA THR A 240 26.76 30.31 13.62
C THR A 240 26.11 29.21 14.47
N ARG A 241 26.92 28.31 15.04
CA ARG A 241 26.46 27.14 15.79
C ARG A 241 26.06 27.53 17.22
N THR A 242 24.77 27.68 17.47
CA THR A 242 24.20 27.84 18.82
C THR A 242 23.95 26.48 19.49
N LYS A 243 23.68 26.47 20.81
CA LYS A 243 23.31 25.24 21.56
C LYS A 243 22.10 24.51 20.94
N ASP A 244 21.18 25.27 20.36
CA ASP A 244 19.94 24.77 19.75
C ASP A 244 20.14 24.33 18.28
N ASN A 245 21.21 24.79 17.63
CA ASN A 245 21.45 24.64 16.19
C ASN A 245 22.71 23.80 15.91
N LYS A 246 23.10 22.91 16.83
CA LYS A 246 24.36 22.15 16.74
C LYS A 246 24.33 21.06 15.66
N ASP A 247 23.17 20.47 15.41
CA ASP A 247 23.02 19.28 14.55
C ASP A 247 22.55 19.63 13.12
N ILE A 248 22.33 20.91 12.82
CA ILE A 248 21.85 21.39 11.53
C ILE A 248 23.05 21.80 10.69
N THR A 249 23.11 21.38 9.43
CA THR A 249 24.27 21.62 8.57
C THR A 249 24.14 22.85 7.69
N TRP A 250 22.90 23.30 7.44
CA TRP A 250 22.59 24.37 6.51
C TRP A 250 21.46 25.24 7.06
N ILE A 251 21.75 26.53 7.24
CA ILE A 251 20.83 27.47 7.90
C ILE A 251 20.49 28.62 6.95
N VAL A 252 19.25 29.09 7.01
CA VAL A 252 18.78 30.25 6.25
C VAL A 252 18.56 31.40 7.24
N THR A 253 19.64 32.10 7.56
CA THR A 253 19.62 33.24 8.48
C THR A 253 19.49 34.56 7.73
N GLY A 254 18.71 35.51 8.27
CA GLY A 254 18.55 36.86 7.71
C GLY A 254 17.54 37.00 6.57
N HIS A 255 17.02 35.90 6.01
CA HIS A 255 16.03 35.92 4.91
C HIS A 255 14.68 35.35 5.35
N ARG A 256 13.90 36.11 6.13
CA ARG A 256 12.58 35.69 6.65
C ARG A 256 11.61 35.22 5.56
N VAL A 257 11.65 35.83 4.38
CA VAL A 257 10.79 35.45 3.24
C VAL A 257 11.18 34.07 2.69
N ALA A 258 12.48 33.80 2.54
CA ALA A 258 12.97 32.53 2.03
C ALA A 258 12.64 31.38 2.98
N SER A 259 12.81 31.56 4.29
CA SER A 259 12.48 30.52 5.28
C SER A 259 10.98 30.21 5.31
N ARG A 260 10.11 31.24 5.25
CA ARG A 260 8.65 31.04 5.11
C ARG A 260 8.29 30.27 3.85
N ALA A 261 8.94 30.57 2.73
CA ALA A 261 8.71 29.89 1.47
C ALA A 261 9.13 28.41 1.52
N ILE A 262 10.27 28.09 2.16
CA ILE A 262 10.73 26.70 2.34
C ILE A 262 9.72 25.92 3.20
N VAL A 263 9.23 26.53 4.28
CA VAL A 263 8.24 25.90 5.16
C VAL A 263 6.92 25.67 4.44
N ALA A 264 6.44 26.65 3.68
CA ALA A 264 5.26 26.48 2.83
C ALA A 264 5.46 25.36 1.80
N CYS A 265 6.63 25.27 1.17
CA CYS A 265 6.96 24.16 0.26
C CYS A 265 6.96 22.81 0.97
N ALA A 266 7.45 22.73 2.20
CA ALA A 266 7.43 21.48 2.97
C ALA A 266 6.01 21.05 3.38
N TYR A 267 5.13 22.00 3.73
CA TYR A 267 3.71 21.72 3.96
C TYR A 267 3.00 21.27 2.69
N LEU A 268 3.26 21.93 1.55
CA LEU A 268 2.72 21.53 0.25
C LEU A 268 3.27 20.18 -0.21
N PHE A 269 4.52 19.86 0.12
CA PHE A 269 5.12 18.56 -0.10
C PHE A 269 4.36 17.48 0.67
N VAL A 270 4.13 17.66 1.98
CA VAL A 270 3.38 16.69 2.78
C VAL A 270 1.94 16.57 2.33
N ALA A 271 1.29 17.68 1.98
CA ALA A 271 -0.05 17.68 1.41
C ALA A 271 -0.12 16.83 0.13
N THR A 272 0.86 17.00 -0.76
CA THR A 272 0.98 16.23 -2.00
C THR A 272 1.21 14.75 -1.72
N PHE A 273 2.16 14.42 -0.83
CA PHE A 273 2.48 13.04 -0.45
C PHE A 273 1.26 12.34 0.15
N ALA A 274 0.58 12.97 1.12
CA ALA A 274 -0.60 12.42 1.78
C ALA A 274 -1.78 12.20 0.81
N ALA A 275 -1.96 13.10 -0.16
CA ALA A 275 -3.02 12.99 -1.15
C ALA A 275 -2.73 11.96 -2.27
N THR A 276 -1.46 11.53 -2.43
CA THR A 276 -1.04 10.69 -3.56
C THR A 276 -0.26 9.45 -3.11
N TRP A 277 1.05 9.60 -2.93
CA TRP A 277 2.00 8.52 -2.66
C TRP A 277 1.76 7.79 -1.35
N GLY A 278 1.36 8.50 -0.30
CA GLY A 278 1.15 7.95 1.03
C GLY A 278 0.22 6.73 0.98
N PRO A 279 -1.06 6.89 0.61
CA PRO A 279 -1.98 5.74 0.51
C PRO A 279 -1.65 4.81 -0.66
N THR A 280 -1.28 5.36 -1.83
CA THR A 280 -1.07 4.56 -3.04
C THR A 280 0.09 3.57 -2.89
N SER A 281 1.17 3.94 -2.18
CA SER A 281 2.33 3.06 -1.96
C SER A 281 2.00 1.81 -1.13
N TRP A 282 0.96 1.86 -0.30
CA TRP A 282 0.49 0.72 0.50
C TRP A 282 -0.58 -0.10 -0.20
N THR A 283 -1.45 0.52 -1.00
CA THR A 283 -2.50 -0.21 -1.73
C THR A 283 -1.94 -0.93 -2.95
N TYR A 284 -0.98 -0.32 -3.65
CA TYR A 284 -0.47 -0.84 -4.91
C TYR A 284 0.18 -2.23 -4.79
N PRO A 285 1.09 -2.51 -3.83
CA PRO A 285 1.62 -3.86 -3.64
C PRO A 285 0.53 -4.90 -3.36
N ALA A 286 -0.53 -4.54 -2.62
CA ALA A 286 -1.62 -5.46 -2.34
C ALA A 286 -2.46 -5.80 -3.58
N GLU A 287 -2.53 -4.88 -4.56
CA GLU A 287 -3.29 -5.02 -5.80
C GLU A 287 -2.54 -5.79 -6.90
N ILE A 288 -1.21 -5.66 -7.00
CA ILE A 288 -0.43 -6.29 -8.10
C ILE A 288 -0.07 -7.77 -7.89
N PHE A 289 -0.15 -8.25 -6.63
CA PHE A 289 0.29 -9.60 -6.30
C PHE A 289 -0.87 -10.62 -6.33
N PRO A 290 -0.67 -11.78 -6.99
CA PRO A 290 -1.63 -12.87 -6.98
C PRO A 290 -1.87 -13.40 -5.57
N SER A 291 -3.09 -13.85 -5.28
CA SER A 291 -3.56 -14.32 -3.96
C SER A 291 -2.56 -15.25 -3.26
N ARG A 292 -2.13 -16.30 -3.95
CA ARG A 292 -1.31 -17.37 -3.34
C ARG A 292 0.03 -16.87 -2.78
N ILE A 293 0.66 -15.88 -3.41
CA ILE A 293 1.98 -15.35 -3.00
C ILE A 293 1.88 -13.96 -2.36
N ARG A 294 0.69 -13.35 -2.33
CA ARG A 294 0.48 -11.97 -1.91
C ARG A 294 1.08 -11.69 -0.55
N ALA A 295 0.79 -12.52 0.45
CA ALA A 295 1.30 -12.32 1.81
C ALA A 295 2.84 -12.21 1.83
N LYS A 296 3.53 -13.11 1.11
CA LYS A 296 5.01 -13.16 1.04
C LYS A 296 5.58 -12.02 0.21
N ALA A 297 4.92 -11.63 -0.88
CA ALA A 297 5.36 -10.53 -1.74
C ALA A 297 5.14 -9.15 -1.08
N VAL A 298 4.01 -8.98 -0.39
CA VAL A 298 3.71 -7.77 0.41
C VAL A 298 4.66 -7.67 1.60
N SER A 299 5.03 -8.78 2.25
CA SER A 299 6.01 -8.75 3.36
C SER A 299 7.39 -8.29 2.90
N ILE A 300 7.89 -8.77 1.75
CA ILE A 300 9.17 -8.30 1.17
C ILE A 300 9.09 -6.82 0.77
N SER A 301 7.98 -6.40 0.15
CA SER A 301 7.77 -4.99 -0.21
C SER A 301 7.76 -4.09 1.04
N THR A 302 7.11 -4.54 2.11
CA THR A 302 7.06 -3.83 3.40
C THR A 302 8.42 -3.83 4.09
N ALA A 303 9.16 -4.94 4.08
CA ALA A 303 10.53 -4.99 4.59
C ALA A 303 11.44 -4.03 3.84
N THR A 304 11.24 -3.87 2.52
CA THR A 304 11.96 -2.88 1.72
C THR A 304 11.64 -1.45 2.17
N ASN A 305 10.38 -1.14 2.48
CA ASN A 305 9.99 0.16 3.05
C ASN A 305 10.81 0.47 4.31
N TRP A 306 10.81 -0.43 5.29
CA TRP A 306 11.52 -0.26 6.55
C TRP A 306 13.04 -0.25 6.39
N LEU A 307 13.58 -1.04 5.47
CA LEU A 307 15.00 -1.02 5.13
C LEU A 307 15.44 0.35 4.61
N PHE A 308 14.71 0.92 3.65
CA PHE A 308 15.05 2.25 3.13
C PHE A 308 14.77 3.36 4.14
N ASN A 309 13.77 3.20 5.01
CA ASN A 309 13.56 4.10 6.14
C ASN A 309 14.79 4.10 7.08
N MET A 310 15.30 2.93 7.45
CA MET A 310 16.52 2.76 8.25
C MET A 310 17.74 3.36 7.55
N VAL A 311 17.94 3.03 6.26
CA VAL A 311 19.07 3.57 5.47
C VAL A 311 19.03 5.09 5.45
N LEU A 312 17.87 5.71 5.23
CA LEU A 312 17.75 7.16 5.26
C LEU A 312 17.99 7.75 6.65
N ALA A 313 17.54 7.10 7.72
CA ALA A 313 17.80 7.58 9.07
C ALA A 313 19.30 7.72 9.36
N PHE A 314 20.13 6.81 8.84
CA PHE A 314 21.59 6.87 8.98
C PHE A 314 22.29 7.68 7.89
N ALA A 315 21.77 7.69 6.66
CA ALA A 315 22.42 8.32 5.51
C ALA A 315 22.09 9.82 5.37
N VAL A 316 20.88 10.25 5.76
CA VAL A 316 20.45 11.65 5.62
C VAL A 316 21.33 12.61 6.40
N PRO A 317 21.67 12.39 7.69
CA PRO A 317 22.51 13.35 8.41
C PRO A 317 23.89 13.52 7.74
N PRO A 318 24.68 12.47 7.45
CA PRO A 318 25.95 12.61 6.72
C PRO A 318 25.80 13.22 5.32
N LEU A 319 24.74 12.86 4.58
CA LEU A 319 24.48 13.40 3.25
C LEU A 319 24.24 14.91 3.30
N LEU A 320 23.58 15.40 4.34
CA LEU A 320 23.37 16.83 4.54
C LEU A 320 24.63 17.55 5.01
N TRP A 321 25.62 16.88 5.61
CA TRP A 321 26.94 17.45 5.91
C TRP A 321 27.81 17.63 4.67
N HIS A 322 27.72 16.73 3.69
CA HIS A 322 28.60 16.74 2.52
C HIS A 322 27.95 17.35 1.27
N ALA A 323 26.66 17.05 1.03
CA ALA A 323 25.93 17.47 -0.17
C ALA A 323 25.03 18.68 0.08
N ASN A 324 24.73 19.04 1.33
CA ASN A 324 23.91 20.20 1.70
C ASN A 324 22.60 20.27 0.90
N TYR A 325 22.36 21.40 0.21
CA TYR A 325 21.21 21.65 -0.65
C TYR A 325 21.10 20.70 -1.85
N LYS A 326 22.20 20.08 -2.30
CA LYS A 326 22.19 19.15 -3.46
C LYS A 326 21.38 17.89 -3.17
N THR A 327 21.25 17.54 -1.89
CA THR A 327 20.45 16.42 -1.41
C THR A 327 19.00 16.50 -1.90
N TYR A 328 18.41 17.70 -1.91
CA TYR A 328 17.03 17.92 -2.33
C TYR A 328 16.81 17.63 -3.82
N TYR A 329 17.81 17.91 -4.67
CA TYR A 329 17.72 17.65 -6.11
C TYR A 329 17.84 16.16 -6.45
N ILE A 330 18.67 15.41 -5.71
CA ILE A 330 18.90 13.97 -5.94
C ILE A 330 17.61 13.15 -5.72
N PHE A 331 16.86 13.48 -4.66
CA PHE A 331 15.64 12.76 -4.31
C PHE A 331 14.42 13.13 -5.19
N GLY A 332 14.43 14.32 -5.81
CA GLY A 332 13.30 14.79 -6.63
C GLY A 332 13.15 14.08 -7.99
N CYS A 333 14.25 13.75 -8.68
CA CYS A 333 14.16 13.32 -10.10
C CYS A 333 13.90 11.83 -10.30
N SER A 334 14.33 10.99 -9.36
CA SER A 334 14.51 9.56 -9.63
C SER A 334 13.22 8.74 -9.50
N ALA A 335 12.30 9.15 -8.62
CA ALA A 335 10.98 8.52 -8.47
C ALA A 335 10.08 8.70 -9.71
N LEU A 336 10.03 9.91 -10.28
CA LEU A 336 9.16 10.24 -11.41
C LEU A 336 9.52 9.41 -12.66
N VAL A 337 10.81 9.33 -12.99
CA VAL A 337 11.29 8.59 -14.16
C VAL A 337 11.01 7.09 -14.00
N HIS A 338 11.26 6.53 -12.82
CA HIS A 338 11.01 5.11 -12.60
C HIS A 338 9.51 4.77 -12.65
N MET A 339 8.66 5.58 -12.01
CA MET A 339 7.21 5.35 -12.04
C MET A 339 6.61 5.52 -13.43
N PHE A 340 7.15 6.43 -14.24
CA PHE A 340 6.70 6.61 -15.62
C PHE A 340 6.86 5.34 -16.47
N VAL A 341 7.97 4.63 -16.29
CA VAL A 341 8.31 3.43 -17.06
C VAL A 341 7.69 2.16 -16.48
N ALA A 342 7.61 2.06 -15.15
CA ALA A 342 7.35 0.78 -14.47
C ALA A 342 5.93 0.65 -13.89
N ALA A 343 5.21 1.74 -13.60
CA ALA A 343 3.91 1.67 -12.92
C ALA A 343 2.75 1.43 -13.89
N HIS A 344 2.14 0.24 -13.83
CA HIS A 344 0.88 -0.09 -14.50
C HIS A 344 -0.33 0.49 -13.75
N GLU A 345 -1.44 0.75 -14.46
CA GLU A 345 -2.70 1.13 -13.82
C GLU A 345 -3.41 -0.11 -13.26
N THR A 346 -3.87 -0.02 -12.01
CA THR A 346 -4.57 -1.12 -11.29
C THR A 346 -6.07 -0.84 -11.11
N LYS A 347 -6.52 0.40 -11.37
CA LYS A 347 -7.92 0.78 -11.21
C LYS A 347 -8.86 -0.08 -12.07
N GLY A 348 -9.90 -0.63 -11.43
CA GLY A 348 -11.00 -1.33 -12.11
C GLY A 348 -10.70 -2.79 -12.46
N TYR A 349 -9.52 -3.29 -12.13
CA TYR A 349 -9.15 -4.69 -12.25
C TYR A 349 -9.42 -5.42 -10.94
N THR A 350 -9.98 -6.63 -11.01
CA THR A 350 -9.96 -7.54 -9.86
C THR A 350 -8.54 -8.06 -9.64
N LEU A 351 -8.28 -8.58 -8.44
CA LEU A 351 -6.98 -9.12 -8.07
C LEU A 351 -6.53 -10.26 -9.01
N GLU A 352 -7.49 -11.02 -9.54
CA GLU A 352 -7.22 -12.13 -10.46
C GLU A 352 -7.01 -11.63 -11.90
N GLU A 353 -7.66 -10.53 -12.29
CA GLU A 353 -7.43 -9.89 -13.60
C GLU A 353 -6.06 -9.20 -13.71
N MET A 354 -5.45 -8.84 -12.57
CA MET A 354 -4.11 -8.28 -12.55
C MET A 354 -3.07 -9.26 -13.07
N ASP A 355 -3.33 -10.57 -13.01
CA ASP A 355 -2.44 -11.56 -13.61
C ASP A 355 -2.34 -11.37 -15.12
N ASP A 356 -3.50 -11.31 -15.78
CA ASP A 356 -3.63 -11.08 -17.21
C ASP A 356 -2.92 -9.81 -17.69
N VAL A 357 -2.93 -8.74 -16.89
CA VAL A 357 -2.30 -7.45 -17.25
C VAL A 357 -0.78 -7.60 -17.41
N PHE A 358 -0.13 -8.28 -16.47
CA PHE A 358 1.32 -8.48 -16.51
C PHE A 358 1.72 -9.60 -17.48
N ASP A 359 0.84 -10.57 -17.73
CA ASP A 359 1.15 -11.74 -18.57
C ASP A 359 0.97 -11.49 -20.06
N ARG A 360 0.04 -10.59 -20.42
CA ARG A 360 -0.13 -10.10 -21.79
C ARG A 360 1.00 -9.17 -22.24
N GLY A 361 1.96 -8.85 -21.36
CA GLY A 361 3.13 -8.03 -21.69
C GLY A 361 2.80 -6.59 -22.08
N VAL A 362 1.62 -6.10 -21.70
CA VAL A 362 1.19 -4.73 -22.01
C VAL A 362 2.14 -3.75 -21.32
N ARG A 363 2.66 -2.79 -22.08
CA ARG A 363 3.64 -1.83 -21.55
C ARG A 363 2.93 -0.88 -20.58
N ALA A 364 3.58 -0.51 -19.48
CA ALA A 364 2.99 0.29 -18.40
C ALA A 364 2.39 1.63 -18.86
N TRP A 365 2.88 2.19 -19.96
CA TRP A 365 2.41 3.44 -20.53
C TRP A 365 1.26 3.33 -21.53
N GLN A 366 0.87 2.11 -21.93
CA GLN A 366 -0.27 1.90 -22.82
C GLN A 366 -1.57 1.91 -22.01
N PRO A 367 -2.56 2.75 -22.35
CA PRO A 367 -3.85 2.70 -21.70
C PRO A 367 -4.48 1.33 -21.95
N GLY A 368 -4.74 0.57 -20.88
CA GLY A 368 -5.53 -0.66 -20.96
C GLY A 368 -6.89 -0.32 -21.56
N LYS A 369 -7.39 -1.15 -22.49
CA LYS A 369 -8.76 -0.99 -22.98
C LYS A 369 -9.69 -1.03 -21.77
N ALA A 370 -10.51 0.01 -21.58
CA ALA A 370 -11.53 0.07 -20.54
C ALA A 370 -12.43 -1.17 -20.68
N ARG A 371 -12.18 -2.17 -19.84
CA ARG A 371 -12.91 -3.43 -19.83
C ARG A 371 -13.79 -3.40 -18.59
N GLN A 372 -15.07 -3.72 -18.73
CA GLN A 372 -15.94 -3.95 -17.56
C GLN A 372 -15.29 -5.02 -16.70
N SER A 373 -15.21 -4.79 -15.37
CA SER A 373 -14.63 -5.74 -14.43
C SER A 373 -15.30 -7.11 -14.61
N ARG A 374 -14.55 -8.22 -14.59
CA ARG A 374 -15.11 -9.58 -14.64
C ARG A 374 -16.17 -9.80 -13.55
N LEU A 375 -16.03 -9.16 -12.39
CA LEU A 375 -17.05 -9.18 -11.33
C LEU A 375 -18.37 -8.56 -11.80
N ASP A 376 -18.32 -7.41 -12.48
CA ASP A 376 -19.52 -6.76 -13.03
C ASP A 376 -20.15 -7.62 -14.15
N GLN A 377 -19.32 -8.31 -14.94
CA GLN A 377 -19.81 -9.26 -15.95
C GLN A 377 -20.50 -10.47 -15.31
N ILE A 378 -19.89 -11.06 -14.29
CA ILE A 378 -20.47 -12.19 -13.53
C ILE A 378 -21.76 -11.75 -12.84
N LYS A 379 -21.78 -10.55 -12.23
CA LYS A 379 -22.98 -9.98 -11.61
C LYS A 379 -24.09 -9.79 -12.63
N THR A 380 -23.80 -9.17 -13.77
CA THR A 380 -24.77 -8.98 -14.86
C THR A 380 -25.28 -10.32 -15.39
N GLN A 381 -24.42 -11.34 -15.46
CA GLN A 381 -24.81 -12.69 -15.86
C GLN A 381 -25.73 -13.34 -14.83
N ILE A 382 -25.43 -13.23 -13.53
CA ILE A 382 -26.28 -13.76 -12.44
C ILE A 382 -27.65 -13.06 -12.43
N GLU A 383 -27.68 -11.72 -12.54
CA GLU A 383 -28.93 -10.95 -12.61
C GLU A 383 -29.75 -11.35 -13.85
N ARG A 384 -29.08 -11.65 -14.97
CA ARG A 384 -29.74 -12.15 -16.18
C ARG A 384 -30.28 -13.58 -15.99
N GLU A 385 -29.50 -14.48 -15.40
CA GLU A 385 -29.94 -15.85 -15.07
C GLU A 385 -31.14 -15.85 -14.12
N GLU A 386 -31.15 -14.96 -13.13
CA GLU A 386 -32.28 -14.79 -12.19
C GLU A 386 -33.50 -14.20 -12.87
N LYS A 387 -33.32 -13.22 -13.76
CA LYS A 387 -34.41 -12.66 -14.55
C LYS A 387 -34.99 -13.69 -15.53
N GLU A 388 -34.16 -14.52 -16.15
CA GLU A 388 -34.59 -15.60 -17.03
C GLU A 388 -35.33 -16.71 -16.25
N ARG A 389 -34.87 -17.07 -15.03
CA ARG A 389 -35.60 -17.97 -14.13
C ARG A 389 -36.95 -17.39 -13.70
N GLY A 390 -37.00 -16.13 -13.25
CA GLY A 390 -38.25 -15.48 -12.87
C GLY A 390 -39.23 -15.35 -14.04
N ASN A 391 -38.74 -15.14 -15.26
CA ASN A 391 -39.58 -15.07 -16.45
C ASN A 391 -40.12 -16.45 -16.86
N MET A 392 -39.35 -17.53 -16.65
CA MET A 392 -39.83 -18.91 -16.81
C MET A 392 -40.90 -19.27 -15.76
N GLU A 393 -40.76 -18.83 -14.52
CA GLU A 393 -41.75 -19.06 -13.47
C GLU A 393 -43.05 -18.28 -13.71
N LEU A 394 -42.96 -17.05 -14.23
CA LEU A 394 -44.13 -16.23 -14.61
C LEU A 394 -44.87 -16.75 -15.86
N HIS A 395 -44.13 -17.30 -16.84
CA HIS A 395 -44.73 -17.88 -18.06
C HIS A 395 -45.06 -19.37 -17.93
N GLY A 396 -44.63 -20.04 -16.85
CA GLY A 396 -44.88 -21.45 -16.58
C GLY A 396 -46.28 -21.78 -16.03
N GLY A 397 -47.12 -20.76 -15.80
CA GLY A 397 -48.50 -20.92 -15.34
C GLY A 397 -49.50 -21.40 -16.40
N GLN A 398 -49.15 -21.40 -17.68
CA GLN A 398 -50.02 -21.91 -18.75
C GLN A 398 -49.24 -22.65 -19.83
N GLY A 399 -49.36 -23.98 -19.83
CA GLY A 399 -49.18 -24.80 -21.03
C GLY A 399 -47.84 -25.50 -21.18
N THR A 400 -47.93 -26.83 -21.19
CA THR A 400 -46.96 -27.83 -21.68
C THR A 400 -45.59 -27.94 -20.98
N LYS A 401 -45.48 -28.99 -20.16
CA LYS A 401 -44.22 -29.66 -19.80
C LYS A 401 -43.36 -29.89 -21.05
N LYS A 402 -42.37 -29.03 -21.28
CA LYS A 402 -41.17 -29.39 -22.02
C LYS A 402 -40.11 -29.78 -21.00
N THR A 403 -39.79 -31.07 -20.97
CA THR A 403 -38.62 -31.62 -20.29
C THR A 403 -37.38 -30.84 -20.71
N LEU A 404 -36.66 -30.28 -19.74
CA LEU A 404 -35.28 -29.82 -19.91
C LEU A 404 -34.43 -30.96 -20.50
N PRO A 405 -33.50 -30.70 -21.43
CA PRO A 405 -32.47 -31.69 -21.72
C PRO A 405 -31.67 -31.90 -20.44
N SER A 406 -31.62 -33.15 -19.98
CA SER A 406 -30.76 -33.56 -18.88
C SER A 406 -29.34 -33.08 -19.13
N VAL A 407 -28.75 -32.47 -18.11
CA VAL A 407 -27.30 -32.21 -18.03
C VAL A 407 -26.59 -33.48 -18.52
N GLN A 408 -25.87 -33.38 -19.63
CA GLN A 408 -24.91 -34.41 -20.01
C GLN A 408 -23.89 -34.47 -18.87
N GLU A 409 -23.95 -35.56 -18.11
CA GLU A 409 -22.86 -35.97 -17.24
C GLU A 409 -21.60 -36.05 -18.11
N LEU A 410 -20.61 -35.22 -17.77
CA LEU A 410 -19.26 -35.37 -18.31
C LEU A 410 -18.78 -36.79 -17.95
N PRO A 411 -18.17 -37.53 -18.90
CA PRO A 411 -17.73 -38.89 -18.64
C PRO A 411 -16.73 -38.90 -17.47
N SER A 412 -17.01 -39.73 -16.48
CA SER A 412 -16.10 -40.02 -15.37
C SER A 412 -14.74 -40.48 -15.90
N PRO A 413 -13.61 -40.07 -15.31
CA PRO A 413 -12.30 -40.55 -15.71
C PRO A 413 -12.22 -42.08 -15.54
N PRO A 414 -11.49 -42.80 -16.41
CA PRO A 414 -11.41 -44.24 -16.36
C PRO A 414 -10.84 -44.71 -15.02
N LYS A 415 -11.57 -45.61 -14.36
CA LYS A 415 -11.09 -46.33 -13.18
C LYS A 415 -9.92 -47.23 -13.59
N GLY A 416 -8.70 -46.72 -13.45
CA GLY A 416 -7.50 -47.54 -13.51
C GLY A 416 -7.48 -48.50 -12.32
N HIS A 417 -7.69 -49.78 -12.60
CA HIS A 417 -7.39 -50.85 -11.65
C HIS A 417 -5.89 -50.85 -11.37
N ILE A 418 -5.50 -50.36 -10.19
CA ILE A 418 -4.18 -50.66 -9.63
C ILE A 418 -4.32 -51.97 -8.88
N ALA A 419 -3.80 -53.04 -9.49
CA ALA A 419 -3.61 -54.32 -8.85
C ALA A 419 -2.50 -54.16 -7.79
N TRP A 420 -2.82 -54.54 -6.55
CA TRP A 420 -1.83 -54.72 -5.49
C TRP A 420 -1.19 -56.09 -5.66
N ALA A 421 0.11 -56.11 -5.95
CA ALA A 421 1.03 -57.22 -5.72
C ALA A 421 2.39 -56.65 -5.32
#